data_AF-A0AAJ1R4W1-F1
#
_entry.id   AF-A0AAJ1R4W1-F1
#
_cell.length_a   1.000
_cell.length_b   1.000
_cell.length_c   1.000
_cell.angle_alpha   90.00
_cell.angle_beta   90.00
_cell.angle_gamma   90.00
#
_symmetry.space_group_name_H-M   'P 1'
#
loop_
_entity.id
_entity.type
_entity.pdbx_description
1 polymer ?
#
loop_
_entity_poly.entity_id
_entity_poly.type
_entity_poly.pdbx_seq_one_letter_code
_entity_poly.pdbx_strand_id
1 'polypeptide(L)'
;MCRYAGKTYKSHYVCFRCRKSFKQISSSDILGRINKNKLSHKAGFQFNKDTSKLDTLISEIENRPIKCPECSQLMADLGLDFKAPKKTAFKKWEIVEGLYTIGKVFHSCGCSGPGYIPQNRLEYKDYLIDKLKLYQEYLVDCQNLSKESIPDKDERLVYWSQRISQLKEEILHQGFAVD
;
A
#
# COMPACT_ATOMS: atom_id res chain seq x y z
N MET A 1 -7.69 -18.43 -11.63
CA MET A 1 -8.70 -17.39 -11.94
C MET A 1 -8.34 -16.13 -11.15
N CYS A 2 -8.20 -14.98 -11.81
CA CYS A 2 -7.88 -13.71 -11.13
C CYS A 2 -9.04 -13.30 -10.21
N ARG A 3 -8.77 -13.15 -8.91
CA ARG A 3 -9.76 -12.79 -7.88
C ARG A 3 -10.50 -11.48 -8.18
N TYR A 4 -9.90 -10.59 -8.97
CA TYR A 4 -10.40 -9.27 -9.30
C TYR A 4 -11.16 -9.19 -10.63
N ALA A 5 -11.24 -10.26 -11.42
CA ALA A 5 -11.86 -10.25 -12.74
C ALA A 5 -13.39 -10.02 -12.75
N GLY A 6 -14.07 -10.07 -11.59
CA GLY A 6 -15.54 -9.97 -11.52
C GLY A 6 -16.11 -9.11 -10.40
N LYS A 7 -15.29 -8.40 -9.61
CA LYS A 7 -15.76 -7.53 -8.52
C LYS A 7 -14.86 -6.30 -8.38
N THR A 8 -15.44 -5.15 -8.05
CA THR A 8 -14.69 -3.95 -7.66
C THR A 8 -14.25 -4.10 -6.20
N TYR A 9 -12.96 -4.35 -6.00
CA TYR A 9 -12.37 -4.38 -4.66
C TYR A 9 -12.04 -2.96 -4.20
N LYS A 10 -12.06 -2.77 -2.89
CA LYS A 10 -11.87 -1.47 -2.25
C LYS A 10 -10.59 -1.54 -1.44
N SER A 11 -9.74 -0.52 -1.58
CA SER A 11 -8.52 -0.47 -0.80
C SER A 11 -8.82 -0.28 0.67
N HIS A 12 -8.05 -0.98 1.50
CA HIS A 12 -8.13 -0.87 2.94
C HIS A 12 -7.20 0.22 3.42
N TYR A 13 -7.81 1.27 3.96
CA TYR A 13 -7.08 2.31 4.67
C TYR A 13 -7.07 1.99 6.16
N VAL A 14 -5.97 2.28 6.84
CA VAL A 14 -5.85 2.09 8.29
C VAL A 14 -5.31 3.30 9.01
N CYS A 15 -5.85 3.54 10.20
CA CYS A 15 -5.30 4.47 11.16
C CYS A 15 -4.62 3.66 12.26
N PHE A 16 -3.28 3.72 12.34
CA PHE A 16 -2.51 2.98 13.33
C PHE A 16 -2.79 3.49 14.75
N ARG A 17 -2.89 4.81 14.93
CA ARG A 17 -3.28 5.43 16.21
C ARG A 17 -4.60 4.90 16.77
N CYS A 18 -5.64 4.83 15.94
CA CYS A 18 -6.96 4.34 16.36
C CYS A 18 -7.12 2.81 16.24
N ARG A 19 -6.19 2.13 15.56
CA ARG A 19 -6.26 0.70 15.22
C ARG A 19 -7.57 0.33 14.52
N LYS A 20 -7.94 1.13 13.52
CA LYS A 20 -9.17 0.94 12.73
C LYS A 20 -8.87 0.92 11.25
N SER A 21 -9.63 0.09 10.53
CA SER A 21 -9.60 0.00 9.08
C SER A 21 -10.92 0.46 8.49
N PHE A 22 -10.84 1.20 7.39
CA PHE A 22 -11.98 1.64 6.60
C PHE A 22 -11.71 1.32 5.14
N LYS A 23 -12.72 0.78 4.45
CA LYS A 23 -12.65 0.56 3.00
C LYS A 23 -13.01 1.85 2.29
N GLN A 24 -12.14 2.33 1.42
CA GLN A 24 -12.45 3.51 0.62
C GLN A 24 -13.25 3.14 -0.62
N ILE A 25 -14.17 4.03 -0.97
CA ILE A 25 -14.96 3.90 -2.20
C ILE A 25 -14.02 4.18 -3.38
N SER A 26 -14.05 3.32 -4.40
CA SER A 26 -13.25 3.52 -5.62
C SER A 26 -13.69 4.77 -6.36
N SER A 27 -12.79 5.32 -7.18
CA SER A 27 -13.08 6.44 -8.09
C SER A 27 -14.30 6.15 -8.96
N SER A 28 -14.37 4.95 -9.54
CA SER A 28 -15.51 4.46 -10.33
C SER A 28 -16.85 4.49 -9.58
N ASP A 29 -16.89 4.04 -8.33
CA ASP A 29 -18.10 4.07 -7.50
C ASP A 29 -18.54 5.51 -7.20
N ILE A 30 -17.58 6.41 -6.92
CA ILE A 30 -17.86 7.84 -6.65
C ILE A 30 -18.44 8.51 -7.91
N LEU A 31 -17.78 8.33 -9.05
CA LEU A 31 -18.24 8.87 -10.34
C LEU A 31 -19.62 8.32 -10.72
N GLY A 32 -19.87 7.02 -10.50
CA GLY A 32 -21.17 6.41 -10.72
C GLY A 32 -22.28 7.05 -9.88
N ARG A 33 -21.99 7.44 -8.63
CA ARG A 33 -22.95 8.15 -7.75
C ARG A 33 -23.21 9.57 -8.23
N ILE A 34 -22.16 10.31 -8.62
CA ILE A 34 -22.30 11.65 -9.19
C ILE A 34 -23.19 11.61 -10.44
N ASN A 35 -22.98 10.62 -11.31
CA ASN A 35 -23.80 10.45 -12.52
C ASN A 35 -25.27 10.12 -12.20
N LYS A 36 -25.54 9.23 -11.23
CA LYS A 36 -26.92 8.92 -10.80
C LYS A 36 -27.63 10.13 -10.18
N ASN A 37 -26.94 10.94 -9.38
CA ASN A 37 -27.50 12.15 -8.79
C ASN A 37 -27.82 13.22 -9.85
N LYS A 38 -27.06 13.26 -10.96
CA LYS A 38 -27.38 14.13 -12.12
C LYS A 38 -28.57 13.63 -12.93
N LEU A 39 -28.83 12.32 -12.97
CA LEU A 39 -29.99 11.73 -13.67
C LEU A 39 -31.31 11.92 -12.91
N SER A 40 -31.27 12.17 -11.60
CA SER A 40 -32.47 12.38 -10.77
C SER A 40 -32.95 13.84 -10.73
N HIS A 41 -32.10 14.80 -11.11
CA HIS A 41 -32.48 16.18 -11.39
C HIS A 41 -32.39 16.43 -12.90
N LYS A 42 -33.53 16.31 -13.61
CA LYS A 42 -33.63 16.50 -15.06
C LYS A 42 -32.86 17.74 -15.57
N ALA A 43 -31.77 17.51 -16.30
CA ALA A 43 -31.35 18.23 -17.51
C ALA A 43 -30.13 17.49 -18.10
N GLY A 44 -30.21 17.12 -19.38
CA GLY A 44 -29.16 16.35 -20.07
C GLY A 44 -27.81 17.06 -20.02
N PHE A 45 -26.89 16.55 -19.19
CA PHE A 45 -25.48 16.85 -19.33
C PHE A 45 -24.85 15.77 -20.19
N GLN A 46 -24.80 16.05 -21.48
CA GLN A 46 -24.01 15.29 -22.43
C GLN A 46 -22.55 15.44 -21.98
N PHE A 47 -21.93 14.36 -21.48
CA PHE A 47 -20.47 14.33 -21.35
C PHE A 47 -19.93 14.41 -22.77
N ASN A 48 -19.61 15.62 -23.22
CA ASN A 48 -18.63 15.77 -24.28
C ASN A 48 -17.36 15.07 -23.79
N LYS A 49 -16.80 14.29 -24.71
CA LYS A 49 -15.78 13.28 -24.53
C LYS A 49 -14.40 13.92 -24.26
N ASP A 50 -14.33 14.83 -23.28
CA ASP A 50 -13.06 15.39 -22.79
C ASP A 50 -12.47 14.40 -21.78
N THR A 51 -11.82 13.36 -22.31
CA THR A 51 -11.14 12.31 -21.53
C THR A 51 -10.15 12.91 -20.53
N SER A 52 -9.48 14.01 -20.90
CA SER A 52 -8.53 14.73 -20.04
C SER A 52 -9.15 15.25 -18.73
N LYS A 53 -10.39 15.75 -18.77
CA LYS A 53 -11.09 16.26 -17.59
C LYS A 53 -11.54 15.13 -16.67
N LEU A 54 -11.92 13.99 -17.25
CA LEU A 54 -12.27 12.80 -16.48
C LEU A 54 -11.04 12.19 -15.79
N ASP A 55 -9.91 12.10 -16.50
CA ASP A 55 -8.65 11.59 -15.96
C ASP A 55 -8.14 12.47 -14.82
N THR A 56 -8.24 13.80 -14.97
CA THR A 56 -7.91 14.76 -13.91
C THR A 56 -8.76 14.51 -12.66
N LEU A 57 -10.08 14.37 -12.82
CA LEU A 57 -11.00 14.11 -11.71
C LEU A 57 -10.75 12.75 -11.04
N ILE A 58 -10.45 11.71 -11.84
CA ILE A 58 -10.07 10.39 -11.31
C ILE A 58 -8.81 10.53 -10.46
N SER A 59 -7.79 11.21 -10.98
CA SER A 59 -6.53 11.46 -10.26
C SER A 59 -6.75 12.21 -8.95
N GLU A 60 -7.58 13.27 -8.95
CA GLU A 60 -7.93 14.00 -7.72
C GLU A 60 -8.62 13.11 -6.69
N ILE A 61 -9.55 12.25 -7.14
CA ILE A 61 -10.29 11.34 -6.28
C ILE A 61 -9.35 10.27 -5.70
N GLU A 62 -8.46 9.70 -6.50
CA GLU A 62 -7.55 8.61 -6.09
C GLU A 62 -6.41 9.10 -5.20
N ASN A 63 -5.92 10.33 -5.43
CA ASN A 63 -4.82 10.92 -4.66
C ASN A 63 -5.28 11.78 -3.47
N ARG A 64 -6.60 11.82 -3.19
CA ARG A 64 -7.11 12.62 -2.07
C ARG A 64 -6.58 12.09 -0.72
N PRO A 65 -6.21 12.98 0.22
CA PRO A 65 -5.81 12.54 1.55
C PRO A 65 -6.99 11.90 2.28
N ILE A 66 -6.79 10.67 2.77
CA ILE A 66 -7.80 9.95 3.54
C ILE A 66 -7.54 10.15 5.03
N LYS A 67 -8.50 10.79 5.72
CA LYS A 67 -8.43 11.05 7.16
C LYS A 67 -9.24 10.04 7.97
N CYS A 68 -8.72 9.70 9.15
CA CYS A 68 -9.41 8.88 10.13
C CYS A 68 -10.65 9.61 10.67
N PRO A 69 -11.84 8.99 10.68
CA PRO A 69 -13.04 9.65 11.20
C PRO A 69 -13.03 9.83 12.73
N GLU A 70 -12.10 9.20 13.44
CA GLU A 70 -12.00 9.31 14.91
C GLU A 70 -10.99 10.34 15.40
N CYS A 71 -9.83 10.43 14.75
CA CYS A 71 -8.73 11.30 15.21
C CYS A 71 -8.23 12.27 14.14
N SER A 72 -8.85 12.28 12.96
CA SER A 72 -8.52 13.14 11.81
C SER A 72 -7.10 12.99 11.23
N GLN A 73 -6.30 12.06 11.75
CA GLN A 73 -4.98 11.72 11.22
C GLN A 73 -5.07 11.08 9.83
N LEU A 74 -4.02 11.24 9.03
CA LEU A 74 -3.93 10.55 7.74
C LEU A 74 -3.92 9.03 7.95
N MET A 75 -4.58 8.34 7.04
CA MET A 75 -4.65 6.88 7.03
C MET A 75 -3.67 6.32 6.01
N ALA A 76 -3.03 5.21 6.38
CA ALA A 76 -2.17 4.45 5.50
C ALA A 76 -3.00 3.58 4.54
N ASP A 77 -2.69 3.63 3.24
CA ASP A 77 -3.24 2.69 2.26
C ASP A 77 -2.48 1.36 2.35
N LEU A 78 -3.18 0.29 2.73
CA LEU A 78 -2.62 -1.06 2.79
C LEU A 78 -3.05 -1.96 1.64
N GLY A 79 -3.85 -1.48 0.71
CA GLY A 79 -4.22 -2.24 -0.48
C GLY A 79 -5.45 -3.14 -0.34
N LEU A 80 -5.67 -3.93 -1.39
CA LEU A 80 -6.92 -4.65 -1.63
C LEU A 80 -7.07 -5.94 -0.82
N ASP A 81 -5.95 -6.60 -0.51
CA ASP A 81 -5.95 -7.91 0.16
C ASP A 81 -5.69 -7.82 1.68
N PHE A 82 -5.51 -6.62 2.22
CA PHE A 82 -5.25 -6.44 3.63
C PHE A 82 -6.45 -6.86 4.50
N LYS A 83 -6.18 -7.67 5.53
CA LYS A 83 -7.16 -8.04 6.55
C LYS A 83 -6.76 -7.44 7.89
N ALA A 84 -7.51 -6.42 8.32
CA ALA A 84 -7.25 -5.72 9.57
C ALA A 84 -7.32 -6.67 10.79
N PRO A 85 -6.35 -6.61 11.71
CA PRO A 85 -6.45 -7.28 13.01
C PRO A 85 -7.63 -6.74 13.83
N LYS A 86 -8.04 -7.49 14.87
CA LYS A 86 -8.97 -6.96 15.88
C LYS A 86 -8.37 -5.69 16.51
N LYS A 87 -9.19 -4.70 16.86
CA LYS A 87 -8.73 -3.41 17.46
C LYS A 87 -7.85 -3.61 18.71
N THR A 88 -8.13 -4.65 19.50
CA THR A 88 -7.41 -5.01 20.73
C THR A 88 -6.12 -5.81 20.50
N ALA A 89 -5.84 -6.25 19.27
CA ALA A 89 -4.66 -7.04 18.95
C ALA A 89 -3.41 -6.15 18.77
N PHE A 90 -2.97 -5.51 19.85
CA PHE A 90 -1.93 -4.47 19.83
C PHE A 90 -0.64 -4.91 19.13
N LYS A 91 -0.09 -6.07 19.49
CA LYS A 91 1.12 -6.62 18.88
C LYS A 91 0.98 -6.85 17.36
N LYS A 92 -0.22 -7.20 16.89
CA LYS A 92 -0.45 -7.37 15.44
C LYS A 92 -0.53 -6.02 14.73
N TRP A 93 -1.07 -4.99 15.38
CA TRP A 93 -1.10 -3.64 14.82
C TRP A 93 0.29 -3.04 14.71
N GLU A 94 1.14 -3.25 15.72
CA GLU A 94 2.54 -2.86 15.72
C GLU A 94 3.30 -3.51 14.55
N ILE A 95 3.15 -4.82 14.35
CA ILE A 95 3.74 -5.51 13.19
C ILE A 95 3.25 -4.91 11.87
N VAL A 96 1.94 -4.65 11.72
CA VAL A 96 1.39 -4.09 10.48
C VAL A 96 1.91 -2.66 10.23
N GLU A 97 2.06 -1.85 11.27
CA GLU A 97 2.62 -0.50 11.18
C GLU A 97 4.09 -0.52 10.76
N GLY A 98 4.89 -1.41 11.36
CA GLY A 98 6.28 -1.60 10.97
C GLY A 98 6.41 -2.12 9.53
N LEU A 99 5.58 -3.08 9.11
CA LEU A 99 5.51 -3.54 7.72
C LEU A 99 5.20 -2.39 6.75
N TYR A 100 4.25 -1.52 7.08
CA TYR A 100 3.94 -0.35 6.27
C TYR A 100 5.11 0.62 6.19
N THR A 101 5.78 0.87 7.31
CA THR A 101 6.93 1.78 7.43
C THR A 101 8.08 1.37 6.52
N ILE A 102 8.36 0.06 6.42
CA ILE A 102 9.36 -0.48 5.48
C ILE A 102 8.83 -0.62 4.03
N GLY A 103 7.60 -0.17 3.78
CA GLY A 103 6.96 -0.13 2.46
C GLY A 103 6.25 -1.41 2.02
N LYS A 104 6.04 -2.38 2.91
CA LYS A 104 5.22 -3.56 2.60
C LYS A 104 3.74 -3.22 2.69
N VAL A 105 3.09 -3.26 1.53
CA VAL A 105 1.63 -3.11 1.36
C VAL A 105 1.02 -4.37 0.69
N PHE A 106 -0.31 -4.44 0.64
CA PHE A 106 -1.09 -5.59 0.19
C PHE A 106 -1.94 -5.28 -1.05
N HIS A 107 -1.40 -4.43 -1.93
CA HIS A 107 -1.85 -4.37 -3.32
C HIS A 107 -1.35 -5.63 -4.03
N SER A 108 -2.19 -6.66 -4.14
CA SER A 108 -1.90 -7.81 -4.99
C SER A 108 -2.70 -7.68 -6.30
N CYS A 109 -2.45 -8.57 -7.26
CA CYS A 109 -3.32 -8.78 -8.44
C CYS A 109 -4.37 -9.88 -8.20
N GLY A 110 -4.48 -10.38 -6.96
CA GLY A 110 -5.48 -11.35 -6.54
C GLY A 110 -5.11 -12.80 -6.84
N CYS A 111 -3.98 -13.03 -7.51
CA CYS A 111 -3.49 -14.37 -7.86
C CYS A 111 -2.71 -15.06 -6.73
N SER A 112 -2.03 -14.28 -5.88
CA SER A 112 -1.11 -14.80 -4.85
C SER A 112 -1.50 -14.40 -3.42
N GLY A 113 -2.62 -13.69 -3.26
CA GLY A 113 -3.08 -13.18 -1.97
C GLY A 113 -2.17 -12.10 -1.38
N PRO A 114 -2.29 -11.81 -0.06
CA PRO A 114 -1.51 -10.76 0.60
C PRO A 114 -0.01 -11.09 0.74
N GLY A 115 0.38 -12.34 0.49
CA GLY A 115 1.67 -12.89 0.89
C GLY A 115 1.74 -13.19 2.39
N TYR A 116 2.93 -13.52 2.87
CA TYR A 116 3.17 -13.81 4.28
C TYR A 116 3.09 -12.55 5.15
N ILE A 117 2.44 -12.67 6.31
CA ILE A 117 2.32 -11.63 7.34
C ILE A 117 2.74 -12.25 8.67
N PRO A 118 3.83 -11.79 9.30
CA PRO A 118 4.25 -12.26 10.62
C PRO A 118 3.13 -12.15 11.66
N GLN A 119 2.92 -13.19 12.46
CA GLN A 119 1.83 -13.24 13.45
C GLN A 119 2.27 -12.87 14.87
N ASN A 120 3.58 -12.91 15.13
CA ASN A 120 4.18 -12.65 16.43
C ASN A 120 5.56 -11.99 16.28
N ARG A 121 6.15 -11.61 17.41
CA ARG A 121 7.41 -10.86 17.44
C ARG A 121 8.60 -11.65 16.88
N LEU A 122 8.66 -12.97 17.09
CA LEU A 122 9.75 -13.81 16.59
C LEU A 122 9.68 -13.92 15.06
N GLU A 123 8.51 -14.28 14.54
CA GLU A 123 8.26 -14.28 13.10
C GLU A 123 8.54 -12.92 12.44
N TYR A 124 8.30 -11.82 13.16
CA TYR A 124 8.58 -10.49 12.65
C TYR A 124 10.08 -10.19 12.61
N LYS A 125 10.84 -10.61 13.64
CA LYS A 125 12.32 -10.56 13.62
C LYS A 125 12.85 -11.29 12.39
N ASP A 126 12.43 -12.55 12.21
CA ASP A 126 12.89 -13.41 11.12
C ASP A 126 12.56 -12.78 9.77
N TYR A 127 11.34 -12.27 9.60
CA TYR A 127 10.93 -11.55 8.40
C TYR A 127 11.83 -10.35 8.07
N LEU A 128 12.15 -9.52 9.07
CA LEU A 128 12.98 -8.33 8.86
C LEU A 128 14.41 -8.71 8.46
N ILE A 129 14.99 -9.71 9.13
CA ILE A 129 16.35 -10.20 8.85
C ILE A 129 16.41 -10.84 7.45
N ASP A 130 15.45 -11.69 7.11
CA ASP A 130 15.38 -12.32 5.79
C ASP A 130 15.25 -11.28 4.68
N LYS A 131 14.42 -10.25 4.90
CA LYS A 131 14.28 -9.14 3.93
C LYS A 131 15.53 -8.29 3.83
N LEU A 132 16.21 -8.02 4.94
CA LEU A 132 17.46 -7.27 4.94
C LEU A 132 18.51 -7.99 4.09
N LYS A 133 18.69 -9.30 4.33
CA LYS A 133 19.61 -10.14 3.56
C LYS A 133 19.26 -10.15 2.07
N LEU A 134 18.00 -10.39 1.73
CA LEU A 134 17.54 -10.41 0.35
C LEU A 134 17.81 -9.07 -0.37
N TYR A 135 17.57 -7.94 0.29
CA TYR A 135 17.79 -6.63 -0.34
C TYR A 135 19.28 -6.29 -0.46
N GLN A 136 20.11 -6.76 0.48
CA GLN A 136 21.57 -6.66 0.35
C GLN A 136 22.08 -7.46 -0.85
N GLU A 137 21.58 -8.68 -1.06
CA GLU A 137 21.88 -9.49 -2.24
C GLU A 137 21.47 -8.74 -3.53
N TYR A 138 20.25 -8.20 -3.58
CA TYR A 138 19.80 -7.39 -4.74
C TYR A 138 20.65 -6.15 -4.99
N LEU A 139 21.13 -5.48 -3.94
CA LEU A 139 22.01 -4.33 -4.09
C LEU A 139 23.36 -4.75 -4.70
N VAL A 140 23.95 -5.86 -4.23
CA VAL A 140 25.20 -6.41 -4.77
C VAL A 140 25.03 -6.83 -6.23
N ASP A 141 23.94 -7.53 -6.56
CA ASP A 141 23.62 -7.93 -7.93
C ASP A 141 23.51 -6.71 -8.85
N CYS A 142 22.79 -5.66 -8.40
CA CYS A 142 22.68 -4.41 -9.14
C CYS A 142 24.04 -3.72 -9.35
N GLN A 143 24.93 -3.76 -8.35
CA GLN A 143 26.27 -3.17 -8.45
C GLN A 143 27.14 -3.88 -9.49
N ASN A 144 27.03 -5.20 -9.58
CA ASN A 144 27.85 -6.04 -10.46
C ASN A 144 27.45 -5.98 -11.95
N LEU A 145 26.23 -5.55 -12.27
CA LEU A 145 25.73 -5.46 -13.65
C LEU A 145 26.21 -4.18 -14.37
N SER A 146 26.52 -4.22 -15.67
CA SER A 146 26.96 -3.00 -16.40
C SER A 146 25.81 -2.02 -16.62
N LYS A 147 26.10 -0.72 -16.79
CA LYS A 147 25.06 0.28 -17.12
C LYS A 147 24.36 -0.01 -18.46
N GLU A 148 25.04 -0.68 -19.39
CA GLU A 148 24.41 -1.07 -20.67
C GLU A 148 23.34 -2.16 -20.48
N SER A 149 23.46 -2.97 -19.43
CA SER A 149 22.49 -4.03 -19.12
C SER A 149 21.26 -3.55 -18.33
N ILE A 150 21.37 -2.41 -17.63
CA ILE A 150 20.29 -1.83 -16.82
C ILE A 150 20.28 -0.30 -17.01
N PRO A 151 19.38 0.23 -17.86
CA PRO A 151 19.25 1.67 -18.11
C PRO A 151 18.94 2.49 -16.85
N ASP A 152 18.24 1.89 -15.87
CA ASP A 152 17.81 2.48 -14.60
C ASP A 152 18.71 2.07 -13.41
N LYS A 153 19.98 1.70 -13.67
CA LYS A 153 20.87 1.15 -12.63
C LYS A 153 20.99 2.07 -11.42
N ASP A 154 21.26 3.36 -11.65
CA ASP A 154 21.49 4.32 -10.56
C ASP A 154 20.23 4.49 -9.69
N GLU A 155 19.04 4.51 -10.31
CA GLU A 155 17.75 4.55 -9.59
C GLU A 155 17.52 3.29 -8.75
N ARG A 156 17.84 2.11 -9.30
CA ARG A 156 17.74 0.84 -8.54
C ARG A 156 18.69 0.79 -7.36
N LEU A 157 19.91 1.29 -7.51
CA LEU A 157 20.89 1.36 -6.42
C LEU A 157 20.37 2.26 -5.29
N VAL A 158 19.83 3.43 -5.61
CA VAL A 158 19.20 4.33 -4.63
C VAL A 158 18.01 3.65 -3.95
N TYR A 159 17.13 3.03 -4.75
CA TYR A 159 15.95 2.34 -4.25
C TYR A 159 16.31 1.25 -3.24
N TRP A 160 17.20 0.31 -3.59
CA TRP A 160 17.58 -0.77 -2.68
C TRP A 160 18.34 -0.27 -1.45
N SER A 161 19.22 0.72 -1.61
CA SER A 161 19.93 1.34 -0.48
C SER A 161 18.96 1.96 0.52
N GLN A 162 17.94 2.67 0.05
CA GLN A 162 16.90 3.26 0.90
C GLN A 162 16.08 2.17 1.61
N ARG A 163 15.68 1.11 0.90
CA ARG A 163 14.96 -0.03 1.51
C ARG A 163 15.75 -0.72 2.61
N ILE A 164 17.06 -0.89 2.40
CA ILE A 164 17.97 -1.45 3.41
C ILE A 164 18.04 -0.54 4.63
N SER A 165 18.12 0.79 4.45
CA SER A 165 18.12 1.75 5.58
C SER A 165 16.84 1.64 6.40
N GLN A 166 15.68 1.64 5.74
CA GLN A 166 14.38 1.52 6.40
C GLN A 166 14.25 0.21 7.20
N LEU A 167 14.73 -0.91 6.65
CA LEU A 167 14.74 -2.19 7.38
C LEU A 167 15.65 -2.15 8.60
N LYS A 168 16.85 -1.56 8.48
CA LYS A 168 17.78 -1.43 9.61
C LYS A 168 17.21 -0.55 10.71
N GLU A 169 16.60 0.58 10.35
CA GLU A 169 15.92 1.47 11.28
C GLU A 169 14.77 0.76 12.01
N GLU A 170 13.94 0.00 11.29
CA GLU A 170 12.86 -0.78 11.91
C GLU A 170 13.39 -1.88 12.84
N ILE A 171 14.44 -2.61 12.43
CA ILE A 171 15.09 -3.63 13.26
C ILE A 171 15.59 -3.03 14.58
N LEU A 172 16.25 -1.87 14.51
CA LEU A 172 16.74 -1.14 15.68
C LEU A 172 15.58 -0.64 16.54
N HIS A 173 14.55 -0.06 15.93
CA HIS A 173 13.34 0.41 16.63
C HIS A 173 12.65 -0.71 17.41
N GLN A 174 12.57 -1.91 16.84
CA GLN A 174 11.99 -3.08 17.49
C GLN A 174 12.91 -3.72 18.56
N GLY A 175 14.15 -3.22 18.71
CA GLY A 175 15.15 -3.75 19.62
C GLY A 175 15.60 -5.17 19.26
N PHE A 176 15.69 -5.49 17.97
CA PHE A 176 16.28 -6.75 17.52
C PHE A 176 17.78 -6.56 17.26
N ALA A 177 18.57 -7.57 17.61
CA ALA A 177 19.98 -7.64 17.19
C ALA A 177 20.05 -8.03 15.71
N VAL A 178 20.91 -7.34 14.95
CA VAL A 178 21.37 -7.77 13.62
C VAL A 178 22.60 -8.62 13.88
N ASP A 179 22.43 -9.93 13.88
CA ASP A 179 23.54 -10.89 13.98
C ASP A 179 24.25 -11.03 12.62
#